data_AF-A0A3C1L298-F1
#
_entry.id   AF-A0A3C1L298-F1
#
_cell.length_a   1.000
_cell.length_b   1.000
_cell.length_c   1.000
_cell.angle_alpha   90.00
_cell.angle_beta   90.00
_cell.angle_gamma   90.00
#
_symmetry.space_group_name_H-M   'P 1'
#
loop_
_entity.id
_entity.type
_entity.pdbx_description
1 polymer ?
#
loop_
_entity_poly.entity_id
_entity_poly.type
_entity_poly.pdbx_seq_one_letter_code
_entity_poly.pdbx_strand_id
1 'polypeptide(L)'
;EARVRELAARCREKIVQAPLLAVPSVAAFHVDREPLDGLPWAAARGRIAPVLAKLDRVAAALAEAERRFQGALDRRDELRGLLQAFADKASAGGVMELPELDSLYQETKAVLWAAPCDLDRGGALVDRYVATVNTKVQEVAR
;
A
#
# COMPACT_ATOMS: atom_id res chain seq x y z
N GLU A 1 -15.97 5.30 5.43
CA GLU A 1 -15.09 5.62 6.57
C GLU A 1 -14.60 4.38 7.32
N ALA A 2 -15.47 3.59 7.96
CA ALA A 2 -15.06 2.47 8.82
C ALA A 2 -14.05 1.51 8.15
N ARG A 3 -14.34 1.08 6.91
CA ARG A 3 -13.42 0.27 6.08
C ARG A 3 -12.02 0.89 5.95
N VAL A 4 -11.95 2.19 5.68
CA VAL A 4 -10.67 2.91 5.49
C VAL A 4 -9.92 3.03 6.82
N ARG A 5 -10.63 3.18 7.95
CA ARG A 5 -10.01 3.16 9.29
C ARG A 5 -9.39 1.81 9.61
N GLU A 6 -10.11 0.73 9.35
CA GLU A 6 -9.62 -0.64 9.55
C GLU A 6 -8.39 -0.92 8.66
N LEU A 7 -8.47 -0.55 7.38
CA LEU A 7 -7.35 -0.65 6.46
C LEU A 7 -6.12 0.12 6.94
N ALA A 8 -6.31 1.36 7.41
CA ALA A 8 -5.23 2.18 7.93
C ALA A 8 -4.61 1.57 9.20
N ALA A 9 -5.42 1.03 10.12
CA ALA A 9 -4.93 0.36 11.32
C ALA A 9 -4.09 -0.87 10.95
N ARG A 10 -4.61 -1.73 10.07
CA ARG A 10 -3.90 -2.91 9.55
C ARG A 10 -2.59 -2.54 8.85
N CYS A 11 -2.57 -1.45 8.08
CA CYS A 11 -1.37 -0.98 7.40
C CYS A 11 -0.30 -0.54 8.42
N ARG A 12 -0.68 0.27 9.43
CA ARG A 12 0.23 0.75 10.48
C ARG A 12 0.78 -0.38 11.35
N GLU A 13 -0.01 -1.42 11.60
CA GLU A 13 0.45 -2.62 12.31
C GLU A 13 1.49 -3.40 11.48
N LYS A 14 1.29 -3.49 10.17
CA LYS A 14 2.06 -4.37 9.29
C LYS A 14 3.25 -3.72 8.63
N ILE A 15 3.33 -2.40 8.54
CA ILE A 15 4.28 -1.68 7.69
C ILE A 15 4.94 -0.54 8.48
N VAL A 16 6.29 -0.49 8.45
CA VAL A 16 7.07 0.58 9.09
C VAL A 16 6.78 1.93 8.41
N GLN A 17 6.88 1.97 7.08
CA GLN A 17 6.60 3.15 6.25
C GLN A 17 5.11 3.35 5.94
N ALA A 18 4.22 3.02 6.88
CA ALA A 18 2.79 3.23 6.67
C ALA A 18 2.49 4.72 6.39
N PRO A 19 1.61 5.06 5.43
CA PRO A 19 1.31 6.45 5.10
C PRO A 19 0.90 7.30 6.30
N LEU A 20 1.48 8.50 6.41
CA LEU A 20 1.15 9.51 7.43
C LEU A 20 -0.12 10.28 7.08
N LEU A 21 -1.20 9.55 6.80
CA LEU A 21 -2.50 10.11 6.45
C LEU A 21 -3.52 9.88 7.57
N ALA A 22 -4.36 10.89 7.79
CA ALA A 22 -5.56 10.77 8.61
C ALA A 22 -6.70 10.18 7.77
N VAL A 23 -7.64 9.50 8.44
CA VAL A 23 -8.90 9.08 7.81
C VAL A 23 -9.98 10.10 8.17
N PRO A 24 -10.57 10.80 7.18
CA PRO A 24 -11.65 11.75 7.41
C PRO A 24 -12.79 11.12 8.23
N SER A 25 -13.34 11.89 9.17
CA SER A 25 -14.49 11.46 9.96
C SER A 25 -15.79 12.03 9.42
N VAL A 26 -16.74 11.14 9.12
CA VAL A 26 -18.12 11.50 8.80
C VAL A 26 -18.80 12.10 10.02
N ALA A 27 -18.47 11.66 11.24
CA ALA A 27 -18.98 12.27 12.47
C ALA A 27 -18.52 13.74 12.63
N ALA A 28 -17.33 14.08 12.14
CA ALA A 28 -16.84 15.46 12.11
C ALA A 28 -17.43 16.29 10.95
N PHE A 29 -18.15 15.65 10.00
CA PHE A 29 -18.81 16.33 8.90
C PHE A 29 -20.06 17.05 9.41
N HIS A 30 -19.89 18.31 9.75
CA HIS A 30 -20.98 19.23 10.07
C HIS A 30 -21.24 20.14 8.88
N VAL A 31 -22.51 20.41 8.63
CA VAL A 31 -22.98 21.45 7.71
C VAL A 31 -24.12 22.18 8.39
N ASP A 32 -24.06 23.51 8.34
CA ASP A 32 -25.16 24.33 8.82
C ASP A 32 -26.34 24.11 7.87
N ARG A 33 -27.39 23.47 8.38
CA ARG A 33 -28.59 23.16 7.62
C ARG A 33 -29.57 24.31 7.79
N GLU A 34 -29.45 25.33 6.96
CA GLU A 34 -30.53 26.30 6.82
C GLU A 34 -31.72 25.66 6.09
N PRO A 35 -32.96 26.02 6.47
CA PRO A 35 -34.15 25.56 5.76
C PRO A 35 -34.08 25.91 4.26
N LEU A 36 -34.45 24.95 3.43
CA LEU A 36 -34.58 25.12 1.97
C LEU A 36 -36.04 25.35 1.55
N ASP A 37 -36.98 25.07 2.45
CA ASP A 37 -38.41 25.13 2.17
C ASP A 37 -38.86 26.55 1.80
N GLY A 38 -39.66 26.66 0.74
CA GLY A 38 -40.17 27.93 0.23
C GLY A 38 -39.17 28.78 -0.54
N LEU A 39 -37.91 28.36 -0.69
CA LEU A 39 -36.93 29.07 -1.51
C LEU A 39 -37.18 28.85 -3.01
N PRO A 40 -36.97 29.88 -3.84
CA PRO A 40 -36.80 29.67 -5.28
C PRO A 40 -35.65 28.69 -5.55
N TRP A 41 -35.79 27.86 -6.59
CA TRP A 41 -34.80 26.84 -6.96
C TRP A 41 -33.36 27.36 -7.03
N ALA A 42 -33.15 28.54 -7.62
CA ALA A 42 -31.81 29.13 -7.73
C ALA A 42 -31.17 29.41 -6.36
N ALA A 43 -31.95 29.88 -5.39
CA ALA A 43 -31.49 30.14 -4.03
C ALA A 43 -31.23 28.83 -3.26
N ALA A 44 -32.14 27.85 -3.37
CA ALA A 44 -31.96 26.52 -2.78
C ALA A 44 -30.71 25.82 -3.32
N ARG A 45 -30.48 25.91 -4.65
CA ARG A 45 -29.28 25.39 -5.31
C ARG A 45 -28.01 26.08 -4.81
N GLY A 46 -28.04 27.40 -4.68
CA GLY A 46 -26.91 28.18 -4.15
C GLY A 46 -26.54 27.77 -2.72
N ARG A 47 -27.53 27.44 -1.88
CA ARG A 47 -27.30 26.97 -0.51
C ARG A 47 -26.75 25.54 -0.44
N ILE A 48 -27.23 24.62 -1.29
CA ILE A 48 -26.80 23.21 -1.22
C ILE A 48 -25.47 22.95 -1.95
N ALA A 49 -25.11 23.75 -2.96
CA ALA A 49 -23.91 23.51 -3.76
C ALA A 49 -22.60 23.47 -2.94
N PRO A 50 -22.35 24.37 -1.95
CA PRO A 50 -21.17 24.29 -1.09
C PRO A 50 -21.14 23.02 -0.23
N VAL A 51 -22.30 22.54 0.23
CA VAL A 51 -22.42 21.29 1.00
C VAL A 51 -22.02 20.10 0.15
N LEU A 52 -22.52 20.03 -1.09
CA LEU A 52 -22.14 18.99 -2.05
C LEU A 52 -20.63 19.04 -2.35
N ALA A 53 -20.09 20.23 -2.62
CA ALA A 53 -18.66 20.40 -2.85
C ALA A 53 -17.79 20.01 -1.62
N LYS A 54 -18.30 20.17 -0.40
CA LYS A 54 -17.63 19.69 0.82
C LYS A 54 -17.70 18.16 0.92
N LEU A 55 -18.83 17.55 0.60
CA LEU A 55 -19.00 16.09 0.55
C LEU A 55 -18.06 15.46 -0.48
N ASP A 56 -17.99 16.02 -1.69
CA ASP A 56 -17.11 15.53 -2.76
C ASP A 56 -15.64 15.54 -2.33
N ARG A 57 -15.20 16.60 -1.65
CA ARG A 57 -13.84 16.69 -1.10
C ARG A 57 -13.58 15.62 -0.03
N VAL A 58 -14.53 15.37 0.87
CA VAL A 58 -14.39 14.32 1.89
C VAL A 58 -14.35 12.93 1.25
N ALA A 59 -15.19 12.68 0.25
CA ALA A 59 -15.20 11.43 -0.51
C ALA A 59 -13.86 11.22 -1.23
N ALA A 60 -13.34 12.25 -1.90
CA ALA A 60 -12.03 12.19 -2.55
C ALA A 60 -10.88 11.93 -1.57
N ALA A 61 -10.92 12.58 -0.39
CA ALA A 61 -9.93 12.35 0.65
C ALA A 61 -9.97 10.92 1.24
N LEU A 62 -11.18 10.36 1.42
CA LEU A 62 -11.33 8.96 1.84
C LEU A 62 -10.78 7.99 0.79
N ALA A 63 -11.08 8.23 -0.50
CA ALA A 63 -10.59 7.42 -1.59
C ALA A 63 -9.05 7.49 -1.69
N GLU A 64 -8.45 8.66 -1.50
CA GLU A 64 -6.99 8.80 -1.50
C GLU A 64 -6.34 8.09 -0.31
N ALA A 65 -6.90 8.23 0.89
CA ALA A 65 -6.39 7.51 2.05
C ALA A 65 -6.43 5.99 1.82
N GLU A 66 -7.54 5.48 1.29
CA GLU A 66 -7.69 4.06 0.94
C GLU A 66 -6.64 3.60 -0.06
N ARG A 67 -6.49 4.31 -1.19
CA ARG A 67 -5.47 3.99 -2.20
C ARG A 67 -4.08 3.89 -1.61
N ARG A 68 -3.69 4.84 -0.75
CA ARG A 68 -2.34 4.91 -0.18
C ARG A 68 -2.08 3.79 0.82
N PHE A 69 -3.04 3.51 1.71
CA PHE A 69 -2.88 2.43 2.68
C PHE A 69 -2.91 1.05 2.02
N GLN A 70 -3.78 0.86 1.02
CA GLN A 70 -3.83 -0.39 0.27
C GLN A 70 -2.56 -0.56 -0.56
N GLY A 71 -2.08 0.48 -1.25
CA GLY A 71 -0.86 0.41 -2.05
C GLY A 71 0.40 0.03 -1.26
N ALA A 72 0.51 0.42 0.03
CA ALA A 72 1.60 -0.04 0.88
C ALA A 72 1.54 -1.54 1.22
N LEU A 73 0.32 -2.08 1.39
CA LEU A 73 0.13 -3.52 1.60
C LEU A 73 0.35 -4.30 0.29
N ASP A 74 -0.16 -3.79 -0.83
CA ASP A 74 0.04 -4.37 -2.16
C ASP A 74 1.53 -4.44 -2.48
N ARG A 75 2.28 -3.36 -2.22
CA ARG A 75 3.74 -3.33 -2.41
C ARG A 75 4.46 -4.43 -1.62
N ARG A 76 4.01 -4.73 -0.40
CA ARG A 76 4.55 -5.85 0.38
C ARG A 76 4.31 -7.18 -0.33
N ASP A 77 3.10 -7.40 -0.82
CA ASP A 77 2.71 -8.64 -1.47
C ASP A 77 3.39 -8.81 -2.84
N GLU A 78 3.58 -7.72 -3.58
CA GLU A 78 4.41 -7.67 -4.80
C GLU A 78 5.86 -8.10 -4.53
N LEU A 79 6.49 -7.53 -3.49
CA LEU A 79 7.88 -7.87 -3.13
C LEU A 79 8.02 -9.35 -2.75
N ARG A 80 7.05 -9.89 -2.03
CA ARG A 80 7.00 -11.33 -1.68
C ARG A 80 6.83 -12.22 -2.91
N GLY A 81 5.94 -11.83 -3.82
CA GLY A 81 5.73 -12.52 -5.08
C GLY A 81 6.99 -12.51 -5.95
N LEU A 82 7.68 -11.36 -6.03
CA LEU A 82 8.92 -11.22 -6.79
C LEU A 82 10.05 -12.06 -6.20
N LEU A 83 10.21 -12.07 -4.86
CA LEU A 83 11.17 -12.93 -4.18
C LEU A 83 10.92 -14.41 -4.51
N GLN A 84 9.67 -14.86 -4.43
CA GLN A 84 9.33 -16.26 -4.71
C GLN A 84 9.58 -16.62 -6.18
N ALA A 85 9.15 -15.76 -7.12
CA ALA A 85 9.37 -16.00 -8.54
C ALA A 85 10.87 -16.13 -8.90
N PHE A 86 11.73 -15.34 -8.26
CA PHE A 86 13.18 -15.44 -8.47
C PHE A 86 13.82 -16.61 -7.73
N ALA A 87 13.25 -17.07 -6.62
CA ALA A 87 13.67 -18.32 -5.98
C ALA A 87 13.34 -19.52 -6.87
N ASP A 88 12.16 -19.54 -7.48
CA ASP A 88 11.77 -20.56 -8.45
C ASP A 88 12.71 -20.54 -9.66
N LYS A 89 13.08 -19.34 -10.15
CA LYS A 89 14.08 -19.18 -11.21
C LYS A 89 15.46 -19.70 -10.80
N ALA A 90 15.92 -19.39 -9.59
CA ALA A 90 17.21 -19.87 -9.07
C ALA A 90 17.23 -21.39 -8.96
N SER A 91 16.12 -22.00 -8.53
CA SER A 91 15.95 -23.45 -8.48
C SER A 91 15.98 -24.06 -9.88
N ALA A 92 15.25 -23.49 -10.85
CA ALA A 92 15.23 -23.98 -12.22
C ALA A 92 16.61 -23.85 -12.92
N GLY A 93 17.39 -22.83 -12.55
CA GLY A 93 18.77 -22.64 -13.02
C GLY A 93 19.83 -23.44 -12.26
N GLY A 94 19.46 -24.23 -11.25
CA GLY A 94 20.39 -25.04 -10.46
C GLY A 94 21.33 -24.25 -9.54
N VAL A 95 21.01 -23.00 -9.23
CA VAL A 95 21.86 -22.09 -8.43
C VAL A 95 21.31 -21.80 -7.04
N MET A 96 20.10 -22.27 -6.72
CA MET A 96 19.45 -21.98 -5.43
C MET A 96 20.28 -22.41 -4.21
N GLU A 97 21.00 -23.53 -4.32
CA GLU A 97 21.82 -24.11 -3.24
C GLU A 97 23.14 -23.35 -3.00
N LEU A 98 23.43 -22.30 -3.79
CA LEU A 98 24.60 -21.47 -3.53
C LEU A 98 24.42 -20.77 -2.17
N PRO A 99 25.39 -20.89 -1.23
CA PRO A 99 25.24 -20.37 0.12
C PRO A 99 24.89 -18.87 0.20
N GLU A 100 25.38 -18.07 -0.75
CA GLU A 100 25.09 -16.65 -0.84
C GLU A 100 23.63 -16.37 -1.23
N LEU A 101 23.03 -17.19 -2.10
CA LEU A 101 21.64 -17.05 -2.52
C LEU A 101 20.68 -17.53 -1.45
N ASP A 102 20.97 -18.65 -0.77
CA ASP A 102 20.17 -19.10 0.36
C ASP A 102 20.21 -18.06 1.50
N SER A 103 21.40 -17.60 1.89
CA SER A 103 21.54 -16.57 2.94
C SER A 103 20.76 -15.30 2.59
N LEU A 104 20.84 -14.84 1.34
CA LEU A 104 20.14 -13.66 0.88
C LEU A 104 18.62 -13.86 0.82
N TYR A 105 18.16 -15.04 0.43
CA TYR A 105 16.74 -15.39 0.44
C TYR A 105 16.20 -15.38 1.89
N GLN A 106 16.90 -16.01 2.83
CA GLN A 106 16.48 -16.03 4.23
C GLN A 106 16.46 -14.63 4.85
N GLU A 107 17.48 -13.79 4.57
CA GLU A 107 17.49 -12.39 5.04
C GLU A 107 16.30 -11.62 4.49
N THR A 108 16.04 -11.72 3.18
CA THR A 108 14.94 -11.02 2.53
C THR A 108 13.59 -11.47 3.08
N LYS A 109 13.41 -12.79 3.25
CA LYS A 109 12.20 -13.39 3.82
C LYS A 109 11.99 -12.94 5.27
N ALA A 110 13.04 -12.87 6.08
CA ALA A 110 12.95 -12.39 7.46
C ALA A 110 12.40 -10.95 7.53
N VAL A 111 12.81 -10.07 6.61
CA VAL A 111 12.29 -8.69 6.53
C VAL A 111 10.85 -8.64 6.03
N LEU A 112 10.52 -9.32 4.92
CA LEU A 112 9.20 -9.22 4.30
C LEU A 112 8.08 -9.91 5.09
N TRP A 113 8.40 -10.90 5.93
CA TRP A 113 7.45 -11.59 6.80
C TRP A 113 7.39 -11.05 8.23
N ALA A 114 8.24 -10.09 8.59
CA ALA A 114 8.11 -9.37 9.85
C ALA A 114 6.79 -8.57 9.94
N ALA A 115 6.39 -8.26 11.17
CA ALA A 115 5.33 -7.30 11.48
C ALA A 115 5.80 -6.40 12.64
N PRO A 116 6.07 -5.11 12.38
CA PRO A 116 5.96 -4.41 11.09
C PRO A 116 7.09 -4.78 10.10
N CYS A 117 6.77 -4.76 8.81
CA CYS A 117 7.69 -4.97 7.69
C CYS A 117 8.31 -3.63 7.26
N ASP A 118 9.63 -3.61 7.09
CA ASP A 118 10.36 -2.48 6.49
C ASP A 118 10.37 -2.64 4.97
N LEU A 119 9.56 -1.83 4.26
CA LEU A 119 9.39 -1.93 2.81
C LEU A 119 10.60 -1.41 2.04
N ASP A 120 11.31 -0.41 2.57
CA ASP A 120 12.48 0.16 1.91
C ASP A 120 13.63 -0.85 1.96
N ARG A 121 13.89 -1.41 3.15
CA ARG A 121 14.87 -2.49 3.32
C ARG A 121 14.48 -3.73 2.53
N GLY A 122 13.20 -4.13 2.59
CA GLY A 122 12.67 -5.26 1.84
C GLY A 122 12.87 -5.12 0.34
N GLY A 123 12.60 -3.93 -0.21
CA GLY A 123 12.83 -3.63 -1.63
C GLY A 123 14.29 -3.77 -2.04
N ALA A 124 15.21 -3.15 -1.30
CA ALA A 124 16.64 -3.23 -1.60
C ALA A 124 17.17 -4.68 -1.54
N LEU A 125 16.69 -5.49 -0.60
CA LEU A 125 17.05 -6.90 -0.48
C LEU A 125 16.53 -7.74 -1.66
N VAL A 126 15.28 -7.52 -2.08
CA VAL A 126 14.71 -8.17 -3.27
C VAL A 126 15.49 -7.80 -4.53
N ASP A 127 15.81 -6.53 -4.73
CA ASP A 127 16.59 -6.07 -5.89
C ASP A 127 17.97 -6.75 -5.93
N ARG A 128 18.64 -6.84 -4.78
CA ARG A 128 19.92 -7.55 -4.63
C ARG A 128 19.78 -9.04 -4.94
N TYR A 129 18.72 -9.68 -4.47
CA TYR A 129 18.45 -11.10 -4.74
C TYR A 129 18.22 -11.34 -6.23
N VAL A 130 17.35 -10.55 -6.85
CA VAL A 130 17.05 -10.59 -8.29
C VAL A 130 18.31 -10.45 -9.14
N ALA A 131 19.16 -9.47 -8.82
CA ALA A 131 20.41 -9.25 -9.52
C ALA A 131 21.37 -10.44 -9.39
N THR A 132 21.51 -10.98 -8.18
CA THR A 132 22.42 -12.10 -7.89
C THR A 132 21.96 -13.37 -8.61
N VAL A 133 20.66 -13.69 -8.56
CA VAL A 133 20.10 -14.84 -9.30
C VAL A 133 20.35 -14.71 -10.79
N ASN A 134 20.12 -13.54 -11.38
CA ASN A 134 20.37 -13.32 -12.80
C ASN A 134 21.83 -13.54 -13.17
N THR A 135 22.77 -12.99 -12.39
CA THR A 135 24.20 -13.19 -12.61
C THR A 135 24.57 -14.68 -12.55
N LYS A 136 24.12 -15.40 -11.50
CA LYS A 136 24.46 -16.82 -11.31
C LYS A 136 23.88 -17.73 -12.37
N VAL A 137 22.63 -17.52 -12.75
CA VAL A 137 22.01 -18.30 -13.84
C VAL A 137 22.76 -18.07 -15.16
N GLN A 138 23.23 -16.84 -15.43
CA GLN A 138 24.02 -16.56 -16.63
C GLN A 138 25.42 -17.16 -16.59
N GLU A 139 26.05 -17.24 -15.41
CA GLU A 139 27.34 -17.90 -15.23
C GLU A 139 27.26 -19.41 -15.48
N VAL A 140 26.19 -20.09 -15.06
CA VAL A 140 25.98 -21.53 -15.27
C VAL A 140 25.58 -21.86 -16.71
N ALA A 141 24.92 -20.93 -17.41
CA ALA A 141 24.50 -21.13 -18.80
C ALA A 141 25.64 -20.96 -19.84
N ARG A 142 26.81 -20.45 -19.41
CA ARG A 142 28.00 -20.28 -20.25
C ARG A 142 28.92 -21.48 -20.16
#